data_AF-K7W1U4-F1
#
_entry.id   AF-K7W1U4-F1
#
_cell.length_a   1.000
_cell.length_b   1.000
_cell.length_c   1.000
_cell.angle_alpha   90.00
_cell.angle_beta   90.00
_cell.angle_gamma   90.00
#
_symmetry.space_group_name_H-M   'P 1'
#
loop_
_entity.id
_entity.type
_entity.pdbx_description
1 polymer ?
#
loop_
_entity_poly.entity_id
_entity_poly.type
_entity_poly.pdbx_seq_one_letter_code
_entity_poly.pdbx_strand_id
1 'polypeptide(L)'
;MIHSYTECENEQTRKDDHEQNSKLLKYSRCCGHKKDGFIPDGKLLNPLNLPTLCLFQFSSLTGEIKPDEIACLKAGIPIENIHFTIDHLGLNVTRLKDQRLAIIDEINEELDDETIDINDLEEKVAAEYFGNGTGNWPRFFTTIRWVLGAGAERYLNNISYSG
;
A
#
# COMPACT_ATOMS: atom_id res chain seq x y z
N MET A 1 34.90 11.96 -23.57
CA MET A 1 35.66 10.90 -22.88
C MET A 1 34.93 10.59 -21.58
N ILE A 2 34.86 9.31 -21.25
CA ILE A 2 33.81 8.65 -20.48
C ILE A 2 33.88 8.98 -18.98
N HIS A 3 32.71 9.12 -18.34
CA HIS A 3 32.54 9.23 -16.89
C HIS A 3 33.09 7.98 -16.17
N SER A 4 34.01 8.20 -15.23
CA SER A 4 34.45 7.21 -14.26
C SER A 4 33.55 7.28 -13.02
N TYR A 5 32.78 6.23 -12.77
CA TYR A 5 32.17 5.95 -11.47
C TYR A 5 33.10 5.05 -10.66
N THR A 6 33.34 5.39 -9.39
CA THR A 6 34.07 4.58 -8.42
C THR A 6 33.11 3.64 -7.68
N GLU A 7 33.62 2.44 -7.38
CA GLU A 7 32.92 1.23 -6.99
C GLU A 7 32.47 1.21 -5.51
N CYS A 8 31.38 0.48 -5.23
CA CYS A 8 31.05 0.02 -3.88
C CYS A 8 31.61 -1.39 -3.71
N GLU A 9 32.69 -1.53 -2.96
CA GLU A 9 33.23 -2.83 -2.56
C GLU A 9 32.44 -3.38 -1.37
N ASN A 10 32.07 -4.65 -1.44
CA ASN A 10 31.61 -5.42 -0.28
C ASN A 10 32.21 -6.82 -0.41
N GLU A 11 33.11 -7.17 0.51
CA GLU A 11 33.80 -8.46 0.56
C GLU A 11 33.19 -9.30 1.70
N GLN A 12 32.71 -10.51 1.40
CA GLN A 12 33.28 -11.79 1.86
C GLN A 12 32.30 -12.96 1.62
N THR A 13 32.47 -13.59 0.47
CA THR A 13 32.49 -15.05 0.17
C THR A 13 31.73 -16.07 1.04
N ARG A 14 30.94 -16.91 0.35
CA ARG A 14 31.09 -18.39 0.34
C ARG A 14 30.59 -18.96 -1.00
N LYS A 15 31.41 -19.84 -1.58
CA LYS A 15 31.31 -20.41 -2.93
C LYS A 15 30.32 -21.57 -2.99
N ASP A 16 29.69 -21.79 -4.16
CA ASP A 16 29.91 -22.95 -5.04
C ASP A 16 28.82 -23.02 -6.14
N ASP A 17 29.26 -22.71 -7.36
CA ASP A 17 28.97 -23.31 -8.67
C ASP A 17 27.55 -23.80 -9.03
N HIS A 18 26.81 -22.98 -9.77
CA HIS A 18 26.47 -23.37 -11.14
C HIS A 18 26.15 -22.16 -12.02
N GLU A 19 26.85 -22.15 -13.14
CA GLU A 19 26.89 -21.17 -14.20
C GLU A 19 25.53 -20.98 -14.88
N GLN A 20 25.31 -19.77 -15.42
CA GLN A 20 24.24 -19.35 -16.35
C GLN A 20 22.96 -18.71 -15.75
N ASN A 21 23.09 -17.52 -15.14
CA ASN A 21 22.25 -16.38 -15.54
C ASN A 21 22.86 -15.01 -15.14
N SER A 22 24.17 -14.84 -15.33
CA SER A 22 24.96 -13.68 -14.91
C SER A 22 24.72 -12.37 -15.70
N LYS A 23 23.58 -12.23 -16.39
CA LYS A 23 23.27 -11.03 -17.20
C LYS A 23 22.02 -10.24 -16.80
N LEU A 24 21.31 -10.58 -15.73
CA LEU A 24 20.08 -9.87 -15.33
C LEU A 24 20.01 -9.39 -13.88
N LEU A 25 21.15 -9.09 -13.25
CA LEU A 25 21.17 -8.44 -11.93
C LEU A 25 22.23 -7.35 -11.87
N LYS A 26 22.04 -6.27 -12.64
CA LYS A 26 22.94 -5.10 -12.54
C LYS A 26 22.27 -3.76 -12.33
N TYR A 27 21.03 -3.74 -11.82
CA TYR A 27 20.42 -2.55 -11.24
C TYR A 27 19.45 -2.95 -10.11
N SER A 28 19.97 -3.59 -9.07
CA SER A 28 19.29 -3.52 -7.77
C SER A 28 19.54 -2.11 -7.25
N ARG A 29 18.62 -1.19 -7.58
CA ARG A 29 18.67 0.20 -7.15
C ARG A 29 18.50 0.18 -5.63
N CYS A 30 19.61 0.20 -4.90
CA CYS A 30 19.59 0.13 -3.44
C CYS A 30 18.69 1.24 -2.89
N CYS A 31 17.65 0.84 -2.17
CA CYS A 31 16.81 1.68 -1.33
C CYS A 31 17.66 2.21 -0.16
N GLY A 32 18.46 3.24 -0.42
CA GLY A 32 19.37 3.81 0.58
C GLY A 32 19.95 5.18 0.23
N HIS A 33 19.81 5.65 -1.01
CA HIS A 33 20.07 7.07 -1.27
C HIS A 33 18.96 7.90 -0.64
N LYS A 34 19.32 8.77 0.30
CA LYS A 34 18.41 9.82 0.76
C LYS A 34 17.93 10.56 -0.48
N LYS A 35 16.62 10.79 -0.60
CA LYS A 35 16.10 11.81 -1.52
C LYS A 35 16.58 13.16 -0.98
N ASP A 36 17.76 13.56 -1.40
CA ASP A 36 18.39 14.81 -1.04
C ASP A 36 17.62 15.99 -1.67
N GLY A 37 17.38 17.03 -0.86
CA GLY A 37 16.92 18.35 -1.34
C GLY A 37 15.41 18.54 -1.55
N PHE A 38 14.56 17.53 -1.38
CA PHE A 38 13.11 17.71 -1.52
C PHE A 38 12.42 17.82 -0.15
N ILE A 39 12.12 19.05 0.26
CA ILE A 39 11.14 19.32 1.31
C ILE A 39 9.79 19.44 0.58
N PRO A 40 8.85 18.51 0.78
CA PRO A 40 7.54 18.66 0.18
C PRO A 40 6.91 19.95 0.72
N ASP A 41 6.37 20.79 -0.15
CA ASP A 41 5.83 22.14 0.14
C ASP A 41 4.56 22.13 1.04
N GLY A 42 4.50 21.28 2.06
CA GLY A 42 3.31 21.01 2.86
C GLY A 42 2.23 20.18 2.15
N LYS A 43 2.40 19.89 0.85
CA LYS A 43 1.43 19.15 0.01
C LYS A 43 1.49 17.64 0.17
N LEU A 44 2.65 17.09 0.51
CA LEU A 44 2.77 15.66 0.80
C LEU A 44 2.09 15.39 2.14
N LEU A 45 1.17 14.43 2.17
CA LEU A 45 0.49 14.07 3.41
C LEU A 45 1.50 13.58 4.46
N ASN A 46 1.40 14.13 5.66
CA ASN A 46 2.18 13.68 6.81
C ASN A 46 1.45 12.51 7.47
N PRO A 47 2.04 11.29 7.52
CA PRO A 47 1.41 10.13 8.15
C PRO A 47 1.02 10.34 9.61
N LEU A 48 1.73 11.20 10.35
CA LEU A 48 1.43 11.49 11.76
C LEU A 48 0.17 12.35 11.96
N ASN A 49 -0.31 12.99 10.90
CA ASN A 49 -1.45 13.92 10.93
C ASN A 49 -2.62 13.44 10.06
N LEU A 50 -2.66 12.15 9.71
CA LEU A 50 -3.74 11.59 8.92
C LEU A 50 -4.97 11.33 9.81
N PRO A 51 -6.19 11.58 9.29
CA PRO A 51 -7.41 11.18 9.96
C PRO A 51 -7.58 9.66 9.87
N THR A 52 -8.42 9.10 10.73
CA THR A 52 -8.83 7.70 10.65
C THR A 52 -9.75 7.44 9.44
N LEU A 53 -10.29 8.47 8.80
CA LEU A 53 -11.08 8.36 7.56
C LEU A 53 -10.25 7.76 6.42
N CYS A 54 -10.83 6.84 5.64
CA CYS A 54 -10.18 6.33 4.44
C CYS A 54 -10.19 7.40 3.34
N LEU A 55 -9.05 8.05 3.11
CA LEU A 55 -8.89 9.13 2.13
C LEU A 55 -8.78 8.65 0.68
N PHE A 56 -8.78 7.33 0.47
CA PHE A 56 -8.48 6.73 -0.81
C PHE A 56 -9.59 5.79 -1.25
N GLN A 57 -9.91 5.82 -2.53
CA GLN A 57 -10.69 4.82 -3.23
C GLN A 57 -9.79 4.02 -4.16
N PHE A 58 -10.25 2.82 -4.52
CA PHE A 58 -9.53 1.93 -5.40
C PHE A 58 -10.39 1.53 -6.59
N SER A 59 -9.74 1.25 -7.72
CA SER A 59 -10.39 0.63 -8.87
C SER A 59 -10.28 -0.88 -8.75
N SER A 60 -11.40 -1.59 -8.64
CA SER A 60 -11.43 -3.05 -8.66
C SER A 60 -10.97 -3.65 -9.98
N LEU A 61 -10.99 -2.87 -11.06
CA LEU A 61 -10.56 -3.33 -12.40
C LEU A 61 -9.06 -3.12 -12.66
N THR A 62 -8.44 -2.15 -12.00
CA THR A 62 -7.05 -1.73 -12.32
C THR A 62 -6.11 -1.65 -11.13
N GLY A 63 -6.59 -1.80 -9.90
CA GLY A 63 -5.80 -1.62 -8.67
C GLY A 63 -5.27 -0.20 -8.47
N GLU A 64 -5.79 0.76 -9.25
CA GLU A 64 -5.42 2.16 -9.17
C GLU A 64 -6.00 2.79 -7.91
N ILE A 65 -5.18 3.54 -7.17
CA ILE A 65 -5.60 4.35 -6.03
C ILE A 65 -6.00 5.76 -6.51
N LYS A 66 -7.11 6.29 -6.00
CA LYS A 66 -7.65 7.63 -6.29
C LYS A 66 -8.08 8.31 -4.99
N PRO A 67 -8.18 9.65 -4.95
CA PRO A 67 -8.76 10.32 -3.79
C PRO A 67 -10.22 9.91 -3.58
N ASP A 68 -10.62 9.69 -2.33
CA ASP A 68 -12.03 9.71 -1.94
C ASP A 68 -12.43 11.17 -1.70
N GLU A 69 -13.05 11.82 -2.69
CA GLU A 69 -13.37 13.25 -2.60
C GLU A 69 -14.25 13.59 -1.38
N ILE A 70 -15.17 12.69 -1.01
CA ILE A 70 -16.09 12.89 0.12
C ILE A 70 -15.32 12.78 1.44
N ALA A 71 -14.49 11.75 1.60
CA ALA A 71 -13.69 11.57 2.81
C ALA A 71 -12.64 12.69 2.96
N CYS A 72 -12.02 13.11 1.85
CA CYS A 72 -11.06 14.22 1.84
C CYS A 72 -11.72 15.53 2.27
N LEU A 73 -12.90 15.84 1.72
CA LEU A 73 -13.68 17.02 2.12
C LEU A 73 -14.03 16.98 3.61
N LYS A 74 -14.50 15.83 4.12
CA LYS A 74 -14.82 15.66 5.56
C LYS A 74 -13.59 15.82 6.46
N ALA A 75 -12.43 15.39 5.99
CA ALA A 75 -11.16 15.53 6.70
C ALA A 75 -10.55 16.95 6.61
N GLY A 76 -11.10 17.84 5.77
CA GLY A 76 -10.49 19.14 5.49
C GLY A 76 -9.16 19.03 4.74
N ILE A 77 -8.93 17.91 4.03
CA ILE A 77 -7.71 17.68 3.27
C ILE A 77 -7.96 18.03 1.79
N PRO A 78 -7.18 18.96 1.21
CA PRO A 78 -7.32 19.31 -0.20
C PRO A 78 -7.04 18.11 -1.11
N ILE A 79 -7.88 17.89 -2.11
CA ILE A 79 -7.79 16.75 -3.05
C ILE A 79 -6.46 16.79 -3.82
N GLU A 80 -5.95 17.99 -4.13
CA GLU A 80 -4.66 18.19 -4.77
C GLU A 80 -3.48 17.67 -3.95
N ASN A 81 -3.57 17.66 -2.62
CA ASN A 81 -2.53 17.10 -1.74
C ASN A 81 -2.54 15.56 -1.82
N ILE A 82 -3.71 14.96 -1.97
CA ILE A 82 -3.84 13.52 -2.19
C ILE A 82 -3.25 13.13 -3.54
N HIS A 83 -3.62 13.83 -4.63
CA HIS A 83 -3.03 13.59 -5.95
C HIS A 83 -1.52 13.74 -5.94
N PHE A 84 -1.02 14.83 -5.37
CA PHE A 84 0.40 15.07 -5.23
C PHE A 84 1.10 13.94 -4.46
N THR A 85 0.48 13.42 -3.40
CA THR A 85 1.02 12.30 -2.62
C THR A 85 1.04 11.00 -3.42
N ILE A 86 -0.04 10.69 -4.14
CA ILE A 86 -0.14 9.51 -5.01
C ILE A 86 0.97 9.55 -6.07
N ASP A 87 1.14 10.67 -6.75
CA ASP A 87 2.12 10.82 -7.83
C ASP A 87 3.54 10.83 -7.29
N HIS A 88 3.81 11.63 -6.25
CA HIS A 88 5.16 11.81 -5.70
C HIS A 88 5.71 10.53 -5.05
N LEU A 89 4.85 9.75 -4.38
CA LEU A 89 5.23 8.46 -3.82
C LEU A 89 5.13 7.32 -4.83
N GLY A 90 4.64 7.58 -6.05
CA GLY A 90 4.48 6.57 -7.09
C GLY A 90 3.52 5.46 -6.68
N LEU A 91 2.42 5.79 -6.01
CA LEU A 91 1.49 4.79 -5.49
C LEU A 91 0.76 4.04 -6.62
N ASN A 92 0.73 4.58 -7.83
CA ASN A 92 0.10 3.95 -9.01
C ASN A 92 1.08 3.31 -10.01
N VAL A 93 2.33 3.03 -9.61
CA VAL A 93 3.23 2.22 -10.45
C VAL A 93 2.64 0.82 -10.68
N THR A 94 2.91 0.24 -11.86
CA THR A 94 2.34 -1.05 -12.31
C THR A 94 2.43 -2.13 -11.25
N ARG A 95 3.62 -2.35 -10.68
CA ARG A 95 3.84 -3.36 -9.63
C ARG A 95 2.88 -3.24 -8.44
N LEU A 96 2.61 -2.01 -7.97
CA LEU A 96 1.70 -1.81 -6.83
C LEU A 96 0.24 -2.00 -7.22
N LYS A 97 -0.14 -1.62 -8.44
CA LYS A 97 -1.49 -1.83 -8.96
C LYS A 97 -1.79 -3.33 -9.11
N ASP A 98 -0.88 -4.09 -9.69
CA ASP A 98 -1.03 -5.53 -9.88
C ASP A 98 -1.14 -6.26 -8.54
N GLN A 99 -0.33 -5.85 -7.54
CA GLN A 99 -0.42 -6.41 -6.19
C GLN A 99 -1.73 -6.06 -5.48
N ARG A 100 -2.29 -4.86 -5.71
CA ARG A 100 -3.62 -4.51 -5.18
C ARG A 100 -4.72 -5.31 -5.84
N LEU A 101 -4.65 -5.52 -7.15
CA LEU A 101 -5.62 -6.36 -7.87
C LEU A 101 -5.66 -7.76 -7.31
N ALA A 102 -4.50 -8.40 -7.12
CA ALA A 102 -4.44 -9.73 -6.54
C ALA A 102 -5.12 -9.82 -5.17
N ILE A 103 -4.97 -8.79 -4.32
CA ILE A 103 -5.62 -8.73 -3.00
C ILE A 103 -7.12 -8.48 -3.11
N ILE A 104 -7.54 -7.61 -4.04
CA ILE A 104 -8.96 -7.35 -4.30
C ILE A 104 -9.65 -8.63 -4.78
N ASP A 105 -9.02 -9.35 -5.70
CA ASP A 105 -9.54 -10.60 -6.24
C ASP A 105 -9.61 -11.68 -5.17
N GLU A 106 -8.54 -11.88 -4.38
CA GLU A 106 -8.50 -12.81 -3.24
C GLU A 106 -9.64 -12.56 -2.25
N ILE A 107 -9.84 -11.31 -1.82
CA ILE A 107 -10.92 -10.97 -0.89
C ILE A 107 -12.29 -11.16 -1.53
N ASN A 108 -12.47 -10.81 -2.81
CA ASN A 108 -13.76 -11.01 -3.47
C ASN A 108 -14.11 -12.50 -3.59
N GLU A 109 -13.13 -13.39 -3.77
CA GLU A 109 -13.35 -14.84 -3.72
C GLU A 109 -13.79 -15.30 -2.31
N GLU A 110 -13.24 -14.72 -1.25
CA GLU A 110 -13.68 -15.00 0.13
C GLU A 110 -15.09 -14.47 0.43
N LEU A 111 -15.51 -13.40 -0.26
CA LEU A 111 -16.85 -12.81 -0.13
C LEU A 111 -17.91 -13.49 -1.03
N ASP A 112 -17.52 -14.46 -1.87
CA ASP A 112 -18.42 -15.21 -2.76
C ASP A 112 -19.12 -16.39 -2.04
N ASP A 113 -19.65 -16.12 -0.84
CA ASP A 113 -20.44 -17.09 -0.06
C ASP A 113 -21.88 -16.59 0.12
N GLU A 114 -22.77 -17.06 -0.76
CA GLU A 114 -24.21 -16.72 -0.74
C GLU A 114 -24.96 -17.26 0.49
N THR A 115 -24.33 -18.07 1.34
CA THR A 115 -24.98 -18.66 2.52
C THR A 115 -24.94 -17.77 3.75
N ILE A 116 -24.11 -16.72 3.74
CA ILE A 116 -23.90 -15.78 4.85
C ILE A 116 -24.34 -14.39 4.41
N ASP A 117 -24.90 -13.58 5.33
CA ASP A 117 -25.16 -12.18 5.05
C ASP A 117 -23.83 -11.46 4.74
N ILE A 118 -23.79 -10.68 3.65
CA ILE A 118 -22.56 -10.03 3.21
C ILE A 118 -21.95 -9.13 4.29
N ASN A 119 -22.75 -8.51 5.15
CA ASN A 119 -22.22 -7.67 6.24
C ASN A 119 -21.51 -8.52 7.29
N ASP A 120 -22.07 -9.66 7.65
CA ASP A 120 -21.47 -10.58 8.63
C ASP A 120 -20.21 -11.23 8.04
N LEU A 121 -20.23 -11.54 6.74
CA LEU A 121 -19.09 -12.11 6.02
C LEU A 121 -17.93 -11.11 5.92
N GLU A 122 -18.19 -9.86 5.51
CA GLU A 122 -17.18 -8.79 5.46
C GLU A 122 -16.53 -8.56 6.84
N GLU A 123 -17.32 -8.52 7.92
CA GLU A 123 -16.80 -8.32 9.27
C GLU A 123 -15.97 -9.52 9.76
N LYS A 124 -16.39 -10.74 9.42
CA LYS A 124 -15.63 -11.95 9.71
C LYS A 124 -14.28 -11.96 8.98
N VAL A 125 -14.27 -11.69 7.68
CA VAL A 125 -13.03 -11.62 6.88
C VAL A 125 -12.12 -10.49 7.39
N ALA A 126 -12.69 -9.35 7.77
CA ALA A 126 -11.94 -8.26 8.39
C ALA A 126 -11.23 -8.70 9.68
N ALA A 127 -11.88 -9.53 10.50
CA ALA A 127 -11.28 -10.06 11.71
C ALA A 127 -10.06 -10.94 11.44
N GLU A 128 -10.08 -11.72 10.35
CA GLU A 128 -8.98 -12.58 9.94
C GLU A 128 -7.76 -11.76 9.45
N TYR A 129 -7.99 -10.73 8.63
CA TYR A 129 -6.90 -9.89 8.11
C TYR A 129 -6.32 -8.92 9.14
N PHE A 130 -7.15 -8.30 9.97
CA PHE A 130 -6.71 -7.25 10.91
C PHE A 130 -6.32 -7.79 12.28
N GLY A 131 -6.77 -9.00 12.63
CA GLY A 131 -6.54 -9.58 13.95
C GLY A 131 -7.04 -8.66 15.07
N ASN A 132 -6.48 -8.78 16.26
CA ASN A 132 -6.93 -8.01 17.44
C ASN A 132 -6.32 -6.60 17.56
N GLY A 133 -5.63 -6.09 16.53
CA GLY A 133 -4.96 -4.78 16.56
C GLY A 133 -3.68 -4.69 17.40
N THR A 134 -3.21 -5.78 18.00
CA THR A 134 -1.93 -5.81 18.77
C THR A 134 -0.73 -6.28 17.93
N GLY A 135 -1.00 -6.85 16.75
CA GLY A 135 0.01 -7.36 15.83
C GLY A 135 0.47 -6.33 14.79
N ASN A 136 1.23 -6.81 13.81
CA ASN A 136 1.55 -6.00 12.64
C ASN A 136 0.33 -5.88 11.74
N TRP A 137 0.03 -4.67 11.27
CA TRP A 137 -1.01 -4.45 10.26
C TRP A 137 -0.65 -5.16 8.94
N PRO A 138 -1.65 -5.71 8.22
CA PRO A 138 -1.42 -6.37 6.96
C PRO A 138 -0.88 -5.38 5.93
N ARG A 139 -0.08 -5.91 4.99
CA ARG A 139 0.29 -5.13 3.79
C ARG A 139 -0.99 -4.77 3.04
N PHE A 140 -1.00 -3.61 2.40
CA PHE A 140 -2.17 -3.09 1.70
C PHE A 140 -3.41 -2.94 2.60
N PHE A 141 -3.20 -2.65 3.90
CA PHE A 141 -4.25 -2.35 4.88
C PHE A 141 -5.40 -1.50 4.33
N THR A 142 -5.09 -0.39 3.67
CA THR A 142 -6.11 0.51 3.09
C THR A 142 -6.88 -0.09 1.93
N THR A 143 -6.28 -1.00 1.15
CA THR A 143 -6.98 -1.74 0.10
C THR A 143 -7.92 -2.77 0.71
N ILE A 144 -7.45 -3.56 1.67
CA ILE A 144 -8.25 -4.55 2.41
C ILE A 144 -9.45 -3.86 3.07
N ARG A 145 -9.20 -2.76 3.78
CA ARG A 145 -10.23 -1.93 4.43
C ARG A 145 -11.26 -1.40 3.44
N TRP A 146 -10.84 -1.03 2.22
CA TRP A 146 -11.75 -0.53 1.19
C TRP A 146 -12.62 -1.64 0.58
N VAL A 147 -12.03 -2.82 0.28
CA VAL A 147 -12.78 -3.95 -0.33
C VAL A 147 -13.84 -4.46 0.64
N LEU A 148 -13.47 -4.62 1.92
CA LEU A 148 -14.36 -5.13 2.98
C LEU A 148 -15.37 -4.08 3.50
N GLY A 149 -15.40 -2.89 2.88
CA GLY A 149 -16.44 -1.90 3.06
C GLY A 149 -16.86 -1.64 4.51
N ALA A 150 -18.16 -1.80 4.77
CA ALA A 150 -18.74 -1.49 6.07
C ALA A 150 -18.34 -2.51 7.15
N GLY A 151 -18.13 -3.78 6.79
CA GLY A 151 -17.64 -4.80 7.73
C GLY A 151 -16.26 -4.48 8.30
N ALA A 152 -15.34 -4.00 7.46
CA ALA A 152 -14.04 -3.53 7.94
C ALA A 152 -14.16 -2.35 8.91
N GLU A 153 -15.01 -1.35 8.62
CA GLU A 153 -15.20 -0.21 9.52
C GLU A 153 -15.80 -0.63 10.87
N ARG A 154 -16.79 -1.54 10.87
CA ARG A 154 -17.36 -2.07 12.13
C ARG A 154 -16.30 -2.79 12.94
N TYR A 155 -15.54 -3.69 12.31
CA TYR A 155 -14.50 -4.45 12.99
C TYR A 155 -13.40 -3.53 13.57
N LEU A 156 -12.88 -2.60 12.77
CA LEU A 156 -11.84 -1.65 13.20
C LEU A 156 -12.33 -0.79 14.37
N ASN A 157 -13.59 -0.34 14.35
CA ASN A 157 -14.19 0.36 15.49
C ASN A 157 -14.30 -0.54 16.73
N ASN A 158 -14.68 -1.81 16.57
CA ASN A 158 -14.79 -2.77 17.68
C ASN A 158 -13.45 -3.03 18.37
N ILE A 159 -12.36 -3.09 17.61
CA ILE A 159 -10.99 -3.23 18.18
C ILE A 159 -10.37 -1.88 18.58
N SER A 160 -11.15 -0.79 18.57
CA SER A 160 -10.69 0.56 18.94
C SER A 160 -9.50 1.07 18.11
N TYR A 161 -9.46 0.74 16.82
CA TYR A 161 -8.47 1.29 15.89
C TYR A 161 -8.59 2.82 15.80
N SER A 162 -7.48 3.53 16.00
CA SER A 162 -7.46 5.00 16.07
C SER A 162 -6.68 5.70 14.95
N GLY A 163 -6.11 4.96 13.99
CA GLY A 163 -5.13 5.51 13.04
C GLY A 163 -3.74 4.99 13.32
#